data_AF-A0A936XUU7-F1
#
_entry.id   AF-A0A936XUU7-F1
#
_cell.length_a   1.000
_cell.length_b   1.000
_cell.length_c   1.000
_cell.angle_alpha   90.00
_cell.angle_beta   90.00
_cell.angle_gamma   90.00
#
_symmetry.space_group_name_H-M   'P 1'
#
loop_
_entity.id
_entity.type
_entity.pdbx_description
1 polymer ?
#
loop_
_entity_poly.entity_id
_entity_poly.type
_entity_poly.pdbx_seq_one_letter_code
_entity_poly.pdbx_strand_id
1 'polypeptide(L)'
;MGDLGFYFEMGWHHIIAWDALDHLLFVLALSAIYLIGNWRQVLVLVTAFTIGHSLTLALSIYDIIRIEDKWVEFLIPCTIIVTALLNMLEKDYEPRSLRVNYFLALFFGLIHGLGFANALRFMLAKDQAIGWSLLGFNIGLEAGQIVVVLGILLVGFILVRKWRLKVKGSEERIEIDFQRKWWVWSLSVVALGIAAKMAWDRFPA
;
A
#
# COMPACT_ATOMS: atom_id res chain seq x y z
N MET A 1 -27.03 15.91 -3.66
CA MET A 1 -26.33 14.81 -2.98
C MET A 1 -25.11 14.53 -3.82
N GLY A 2 -23.90 14.68 -3.28
CA GLY A 2 -22.69 14.25 -3.99
C GLY A 2 -22.87 12.78 -4.38
N ASP A 3 -22.57 12.44 -5.62
CA ASP A 3 -22.77 11.08 -6.13
C ASP A 3 -21.73 10.15 -5.47
N LEU A 4 -22.08 9.60 -4.31
CA LEU A 4 -21.24 8.68 -3.55
C LEU A 4 -20.79 7.49 -4.41
N GLY A 5 -21.63 7.04 -5.33
CA GLY A 5 -21.31 5.95 -6.24
C GLY A 5 -20.20 6.33 -7.22
N PHE A 6 -20.31 7.51 -7.83
CA PHE A 6 -19.28 8.05 -8.72
C PHE A 6 -17.92 8.19 -8.02
N TYR A 7 -17.90 8.75 -6.80
CA TYR A 7 -16.64 8.91 -6.07
C TYR A 7 -16.08 7.57 -5.55
N PHE A 8 -16.95 6.63 -5.17
CA PHE A 8 -16.54 5.26 -4.85
C PHE A 8 -15.84 4.59 -6.03
N GLU A 9 -16.44 4.66 -7.23
CA GLU A 9 -15.87 4.10 -8.45
C GLU A 9 -14.52 4.74 -8.78
N MET A 10 -14.40 6.05 -8.59
CA MET A 10 -13.14 6.77 -8.76
C MET A 10 -12.05 6.28 -7.79
N GLY A 11 -12.38 6.14 -6.49
CA GLY A 11 -11.44 5.64 -5.49
C GLY A 11 -11.02 4.19 -5.73
N TRP A 12 -11.96 3.37 -6.20
CA TRP A 12 -11.70 2.00 -6.60
C TRP A 12 -10.74 1.92 -7.80
N HIS A 13 -11.02 2.70 -8.85
CA HIS A 13 -10.14 2.76 -10.02
C HIS A 13 -8.76 3.31 -9.70
N HIS A 14 -8.67 4.29 -8.79
CA HIS A 14 -7.39 4.82 -8.28
C HIS A 14 -6.50 3.75 -7.62
N ILE A 15 -7.02 2.57 -7.27
CA ILE A 15 -6.20 1.47 -6.74
C ILE A 15 -6.01 0.34 -7.75
N ILE A 16 -7.04 0.01 -8.52
CA ILE A 16 -7.02 -1.18 -9.39
C ILE A 16 -6.43 -0.89 -10.77
N ALA A 17 -6.45 0.36 -11.21
CA ALA A 17 -5.99 0.71 -12.54
C ALA A 17 -4.45 0.71 -12.64
N TRP A 18 -3.94 0.57 -13.85
CA TRP A 18 -2.50 0.40 -14.13
C TRP A 18 -1.66 1.65 -13.86
N ASP A 19 -2.30 2.82 -13.90
CA ASP A 19 -1.75 4.11 -13.50
C ASP A 19 -1.47 4.19 -12.00
N ALA A 20 -2.14 3.38 -11.18
CA ALA A 20 -1.96 3.27 -9.74
C ALA A 20 -0.87 2.26 -9.32
N LEU A 21 0.12 2.03 -10.20
CA LEU A 21 1.13 1.00 -9.97
C LEU A 21 1.88 1.23 -8.66
N ASP A 22 2.14 2.48 -8.26
CA ASP A 22 2.76 2.79 -6.96
C ASP A 22 1.95 2.27 -5.78
N HIS A 23 0.63 2.48 -5.76
CA HIS A 23 -0.25 1.99 -4.70
C HIS A 23 -0.26 0.46 -4.63
N LEU A 24 -0.38 -0.20 -5.78
CA LEU A 24 -0.33 -1.66 -5.87
C LEU A 24 1.02 -2.21 -5.38
N LEU A 25 2.12 -1.58 -5.80
CA LEU A 25 3.47 -2.00 -5.45
C LEU A 25 3.78 -1.75 -3.96
N PHE A 26 3.27 -0.65 -3.41
CA PHE A 26 3.37 -0.34 -1.99
C PHE A 26 2.60 -1.36 -1.15
N VAL A 27 1.33 -1.61 -1.47
CA VAL A 27 0.49 -2.61 -0.80
C VAL A 27 1.11 -4.01 -0.93
N LEU A 28 1.69 -4.34 -2.08
CA LEU A 28 2.43 -5.58 -2.31
C LEU A 28 3.62 -5.72 -1.36
N ALA A 29 4.52 -4.74 -1.36
CA ALA A 29 5.70 -4.76 -0.50
C ALA A 29 5.27 -4.88 0.97
N LEU A 30 4.28 -4.11 1.38
CA LEU A 30 3.86 -4.02 2.75
C LEU A 30 3.14 -5.29 3.26
N SER A 31 2.38 -5.96 2.39
CA SER A 31 1.68 -7.20 2.74
C SER A 31 2.57 -8.45 2.59
N ALA A 32 3.69 -8.36 1.89
CA ALA A 32 4.57 -9.50 1.60
C ALA A 32 5.03 -10.27 2.85
N ILE A 33 5.27 -9.57 3.96
CA ILE A 33 5.75 -10.16 5.23
C ILE A 33 4.65 -10.91 5.99
N TYR A 34 3.39 -10.73 5.62
CA TYR A 34 2.24 -11.31 6.32
C TYR A 34 1.73 -12.56 5.61
N LEU A 35 1.23 -13.52 6.40
CA LEU A 35 0.53 -14.70 5.91
C LEU A 35 -0.97 -14.57 6.19
N ILE A 36 -1.78 -15.46 5.60
CA ILE A 36 -3.25 -15.42 5.74
C ILE A 36 -3.73 -15.46 7.20
N GLY A 37 -2.96 -16.04 8.12
CA GLY A 37 -3.24 -16.03 9.56
C GLY A 37 -3.18 -14.64 10.20
N ASN A 38 -2.48 -13.69 9.57
CA ASN A 38 -2.28 -12.32 10.04
C ASN A 38 -3.25 -11.32 9.40
N TRP A 39 -4.33 -11.77 8.73
CA TRP A 39 -5.24 -10.90 7.97
C TRP A 39 -5.71 -9.65 8.74
N ARG A 40 -5.99 -9.77 10.05
CA ARG A 40 -6.39 -8.62 10.89
C ARG A 40 -5.30 -7.54 10.97
N GLN A 41 -4.04 -7.96 11.07
CA GLN A 41 -2.90 -7.04 11.14
C GLN A 41 -2.73 -6.30 9.81
N VAL A 42 -2.90 -7.02 8.69
CA VAL A 42 -2.81 -6.40 7.36
C VAL A 42 -3.96 -5.41 7.14
N LEU A 43 -5.18 -5.74 7.57
CA LEU A 43 -6.31 -4.81 7.49
C LEU A 43 -6.05 -3.52 8.27
N VAL A 44 -5.64 -3.62 9.54
CA VAL A 44 -5.30 -2.43 10.35
C VAL A 44 -4.24 -1.58 9.67
N LEU A 45 -3.29 -2.23 9.02
CA LEU A 45 -2.18 -1.56 8.38
C LEU A 45 -2.64 -0.84 7.09
N VAL A 46 -3.42 -1.50 6.25
CA VAL A 46 -4.04 -0.88 5.06
C VAL A 46 -4.91 0.30 5.47
N THR A 47 -5.76 0.14 6.48
CA THR A 47 -6.58 1.23 7.02
C THR A 47 -5.71 2.37 7.55
N ALA A 48 -4.58 2.09 8.21
CA ALA A 48 -3.66 3.13 8.66
C ALA A 48 -3.09 3.93 7.47
N PHE A 49 -2.72 3.25 6.38
CA PHE A 49 -2.33 3.92 5.13
C PHE A 49 -3.48 4.76 4.56
N THR A 50 -4.69 4.20 4.46
CA THR A 50 -5.89 4.91 3.99
C THR A 50 -6.15 6.17 4.82
N ILE A 51 -6.01 6.11 6.15
CA ILE A 51 -6.20 7.26 7.03
C ILE A 51 -5.18 8.37 6.72
N GLY A 52 -3.89 8.02 6.58
CA GLY A 52 -2.85 9.00 6.24
C GLY A 52 -3.08 9.62 4.86
N HIS A 53 -3.42 8.78 3.88
CA HIS A 53 -3.75 9.20 2.53
C HIS A 53 -4.95 10.15 2.52
N SER A 54 -6.03 9.78 3.20
CA SER A 54 -7.25 10.59 3.31
C SER A 54 -6.99 11.95 3.94
N LEU A 55 -6.14 11.98 4.97
CA LEU A 55 -5.81 13.22 5.69
C LEU A 55 -5.09 14.21 4.78
N THR A 56 -4.04 13.78 4.09
CA THR A 56 -3.29 14.68 3.19
C THR A 56 -4.07 15.06 1.95
N LEU A 57 -4.88 14.15 1.41
CA LEU A 57 -5.82 14.44 0.34
C LEU A 57 -6.79 15.56 0.76
N ALA A 58 -7.42 15.43 1.93
CA ALA A 58 -8.32 16.45 2.46
C ALA A 58 -7.59 17.80 2.67
N LEU A 59 -6.42 17.79 3.31
CA LEU A 59 -5.63 19.00 3.57
C LEU A 59 -5.22 19.72 2.28
N SER A 60 -4.88 18.98 1.23
CA SER A 60 -4.51 19.56 -0.06
C SER A 60 -5.72 20.07 -0.85
N ILE A 61 -6.88 19.40 -0.78
CA ILE A 61 -8.12 19.90 -1.40
C ILE A 61 -8.59 21.21 -0.75
N TYR A 62 -8.52 21.29 0.58
CA TYR A 62 -8.79 22.54 1.31
C TYR A 62 -7.66 23.58 1.20
N ASP A 63 -6.63 23.28 0.40
CA ASP A 63 -5.54 24.20 0.09
C ASP A 63 -4.68 24.59 1.31
N ILE A 64 -4.72 23.79 2.38
CA ILE A 64 -3.99 23.99 3.63
C ILE A 64 -2.52 23.61 3.46
N ILE A 65 -2.24 22.55 2.70
CA ILE A 65 -0.87 22.09 2.39
C ILE A 65 -0.67 22.11 0.87
N ARG A 66 0.44 22.72 0.45
CA ARG A 66 0.88 22.76 -0.94
C ARG A 66 2.33 22.30 -1.03
N ILE A 67 2.53 21.17 -1.68
CA ILE A 67 3.85 20.62 -2.00
C ILE A 67 3.89 20.46 -3.52
N GLU A 68 5.04 20.76 -4.12
CA GLU A 68 5.24 20.63 -5.55
C GLU A 68 5.21 19.14 -5.97
N ASP A 69 4.43 18.84 -7.02
CA ASP A 69 4.19 17.47 -7.50
C ASP A 69 5.47 16.69 -7.75
N LYS A 70 6.49 17.34 -8.33
CA LYS A 70 7.80 16.72 -8.60
C LYS A 70 8.41 16.05 -7.37
N TRP A 71 8.33 16.69 -6.21
CA TRP A 71 8.87 16.12 -4.97
C TRP A 71 8.01 14.98 -4.45
N VAL A 72 6.68 15.12 -4.54
CA VAL A 72 5.75 14.07 -4.09
C VAL A 72 5.88 12.82 -4.94
N GLU A 73 5.88 12.97 -6.26
CA GLU A 73 6.04 11.91 -7.24
C GLU A 73 7.36 11.14 -7.08
N PHE A 74 8.42 11.83 -6.64
CA PHE A 74 9.70 11.21 -6.30
C PHE A 74 9.69 10.50 -4.93
N LEU A 75 9.04 11.09 -3.93
CA LEU A 75 8.98 10.52 -2.57
C LEU A 75 8.14 9.25 -2.53
N ILE A 76 7.08 9.13 -3.32
CA ILE A 76 6.24 7.93 -3.40
C ILE A 76 7.07 6.66 -3.65
N PRO A 77 7.84 6.52 -4.75
CA PRO A 77 8.67 5.34 -4.98
C PRO A 77 9.78 5.19 -3.95
N CYS A 78 10.27 6.28 -3.34
CA CYS A 78 11.23 6.18 -2.22
C CYS A 78 10.62 5.45 -1.01
N THR A 79 9.34 5.68 -0.69
CA THR A 79 8.68 4.93 0.39
C THR A 79 8.59 3.43 0.09
N ILE A 80 8.36 3.05 -1.16
CA ILE A 80 8.32 1.65 -1.60
C ILE A 80 9.70 1.00 -1.48
N ILE A 81 10.75 1.71 -1.91
CA ILE A 81 12.14 1.28 -1.76
C ILE A 81 12.45 1.02 -0.28
N VAL A 82 12.11 1.96 0.61
CA VAL A 82 12.31 1.81 2.05
C VAL A 82 11.57 0.58 2.59
N THR A 83 10.28 0.40 2.25
CA THR A 83 9.51 -0.78 2.68
C THR A 83 10.15 -2.09 2.18
N ALA A 84 10.55 -2.14 0.91
CA ALA A 84 11.17 -3.33 0.34
C ALA A 84 12.51 -3.67 1.02
N LEU A 85 13.34 -2.67 1.31
CA LEU A 85 14.59 -2.88 2.04
C LEU A 85 14.35 -3.35 3.47
N LEU A 86 13.40 -2.74 4.18
CA LEU A 86 13.03 -3.18 5.55
C LEU A 86 12.57 -4.63 5.57
N ASN A 87 11.76 -5.05 4.60
CA ASN A 87 11.33 -6.44 4.47
C ASN A 87 12.49 -7.43 4.25
N MET A 88 13.52 -7.03 3.51
CA MET A 88 14.70 -7.86 3.24
C MET A 88 15.61 -7.99 4.47
N LEU A 89 15.64 -6.95 5.31
CA LEU A 89 16.43 -6.89 6.55
C LEU A 89 15.74 -7.56 7.74
N GLU A 90 14.42 -7.72 7.69
CA GLU A 90 13.62 -8.36 8.74
C GLU A 90 14.02 -9.85 8.88
N LYS A 91 14.40 -10.25 10.10
CA LYS A 91 14.96 -11.58 10.38
C LYS A 91 13.95 -12.55 10.93
N ASP A 92 13.09 -12.07 11.83
CA ASP A 92 12.20 -12.93 12.61
C ASP A 92 10.76 -12.85 12.10
N TYR A 93 10.43 -11.83 11.29
CA TYR A 93 9.08 -11.55 10.79
C TYR A 93 8.00 -11.67 11.90
N GLU A 94 8.41 -11.33 13.13
CA GLU A 94 7.69 -11.50 14.37
C GLU A 94 6.83 -10.24 14.64
N PRO A 95 5.69 -10.37 15.33
CA PRO A 95 4.73 -9.27 15.53
C PRO A 95 5.24 -8.14 16.45
N ARG A 96 6.44 -8.23 17.05
CA ARG A 96 6.97 -7.14 17.89
C ARG A 96 7.27 -5.86 17.10
N SER A 97 7.47 -5.97 15.78
CA SER A 97 7.67 -4.86 14.84
C SER A 97 6.36 -4.15 14.41
N LEU A 98 5.19 -4.67 14.81
CA LEU A 98 3.88 -4.20 14.31
C LEU A 98 3.63 -2.69 14.48
N ARG A 99 4.08 -2.09 15.59
CA ARG A 99 3.83 -0.66 15.85
C ARG A 99 4.59 0.24 14.88
N VAL A 100 5.81 -0.16 14.51
CA VAL A 100 6.62 0.56 13.53
C VAL A 100 5.98 0.43 12.15
N ASN A 101 5.53 -0.77 11.77
CA ASN A 101 4.88 -0.98 10.48
C ASN A 101 3.59 -0.17 10.33
N TYR A 102 2.77 -0.07 11.38
CA TYR A 102 1.55 0.76 11.36
C TYR A 102 1.89 2.25 11.26
N PHE A 103 2.92 2.71 11.96
CA PHE A 103 3.38 4.08 11.85
C PHE A 103 3.92 4.39 10.44
N LEU A 104 4.75 3.52 9.88
CA LEU A 104 5.28 3.65 8.53
C LEU A 104 4.16 3.65 7.49
N ALA A 105 3.16 2.76 7.64
CA ALA A 105 2.00 2.74 6.76
C ALA A 105 1.21 4.06 6.80
N LEU A 106 0.93 4.58 7.99
CA LEU A 106 0.27 5.88 8.16
C LEU A 106 1.11 6.99 7.51
N PHE A 107 2.40 7.04 7.82
CA PHE A 107 3.32 8.07 7.31
C PHE A 107 3.47 8.04 5.79
N PHE A 108 3.63 6.85 5.22
CA PHE A 108 3.71 6.67 3.76
C PHE A 108 2.37 6.94 3.08
N GLY A 109 1.26 6.68 3.77
CA GLY A 109 -0.08 7.13 3.35
C GLY A 109 -0.16 8.64 3.21
N LEU A 110 0.39 9.41 4.17
CA LEU A 110 0.46 10.88 4.06
C LEU A 110 1.19 11.31 2.78
N ILE A 111 2.30 10.66 2.43
CA ILE A 111 3.07 11.00 1.23
C ILE A 111 2.28 10.66 -0.05
N HIS A 112 1.67 9.48 -0.11
CA HIS A 112 0.90 9.07 -1.29
C HIS A 112 -0.33 9.94 -1.52
N GLY A 113 -1.03 10.35 -0.47
CA GLY A 113 -2.23 11.17 -0.58
C GLY A 113 -1.98 12.55 -1.21
N LEU A 114 -0.75 13.06 -1.12
CA LEU A 114 -0.35 14.30 -1.78
C LEU A 114 -0.28 14.16 -3.31
N GLY A 115 0.09 12.98 -3.84
CA GLY A 115 0.37 12.81 -5.27
C GLY A 115 -0.89 12.85 -6.13
N PHE A 116 -2.02 12.45 -5.57
CA PHE A 116 -3.31 12.49 -6.25
C PHE A 116 -4.11 13.76 -5.96
N ALA A 117 -3.74 14.51 -4.91
CA ALA A 117 -4.56 15.60 -4.41
C ALA A 117 -4.65 16.78 -5.38
N ASN A 118 -3.58 17.07 -6.13
CA ASN A 118 -3.61 18.17 -7.09
C ASN A 118 -4.61 17.92 -8.23
N ALA A 119 -4.69 16.69 -8.75
CA ALA A 119 -5.69 16.30 -9.75
C ALA A 119 -7.12 16.35 -9.18
N LEU A 120 -7.32 15.77 -7.99
CA LEU A 120 -8.64 15.68 -7.36
C LEU A 120 -9.18 17.05 -6.95
N ARG A 121 -8.30 17.97 -6.53
CA ARG A 121 -8.66 19.36 -6.18
C ARG A 121 -9.31 20.09 -7.35
N PHE A 122 -8.78 19.97 -8.57
CA PHE A 122 -9.39 20.60 -9.75
C PHE A 122 -10.79 20.05 -10.03
N MET A 123 -11.00 18.76 -9.81
CA MET A 123 -12.31 18.12 -9.98
C MET A 123 -13.30 18.54 -8.87
N LEU A 124 -12.85 18.59 -7.62
CA LEU A 124 -13.67 18.87 -6.44
C LEU A 124 -13.87 20.36 -6.15
N ALA A 125 -13.13 21.26 -6.80
CA ALA A 125 -13.23 22.71 -6.58
C ALA A 125 -14.65 23.29 -6.82
N LYS A 126 -15.49 22.59 -7.59
CA LYS A 126 -16.88 22.97 -7.87
C LYS A 126 -17.92 22.14 -7.09
N ASP A 127 -17.48 21.14 -6.32
CA ASP A 127 -18.37 20.29 -5.55
C ASP A 127 -18.78 21.00 -4.25
N GLN A 128 -20.08 21.15 -4.03
CA GLN A 128 -20.61 21.77 -2.82
C GLN A 128 -20.57 20.83 -1.61
N ALA A 129 -20.28 19.54 -1.81
CA ALA A 129 -20.32 18.49 -0.81
C ALA A 129 -19.00 17.70 -0.71
N ILE A 130 -17.85 18.39 -0.77
CA ILE A 130 -16.48 17.83 -0.76
C ILE A 130 -16.31 16.70 0.28
N GLY A 131 -16.86 16.85 1.49
CA GLY A 131 -16.76 15.83 2.54
C GLY A 131 -17.41 14.49 2.17
N TRP A 132 -18.58 14.51 1.52
CA TRP A 132 -19.23 13.29 1.02
C TRP A 132 -18.46 12.67 -0.15
N SER A 133 -17.92 13.51 -1.01
CA SER A 133 -17.12 13.09 -2.16
C SER A 133 -15.82 12.40 -1.72
N LEU A 134 -15.14 12.98 -0.73
CA LEU A 134 -13.96 12.38 -0.10
C LEU A 134 -14.29 11.08 0.63
N LEU A 135 -15.44 11.02 1.31
CA LEU A 135 -15.87 9.79 1.96
C LEU A 135 -16.09 8.67 0.93
N GLY A 136 -16.83 8.94 -0.15
CA GLY A 136 -17.05 7.98 -1.23
C GLY A 136 -15.74 7.50 -1.83
N PHE A 137 -14.84 8.43 -2.16
CA PHE A 137 -13.51 8.13 -2.69
C PHE A 137 -12.70 7.21 -1.76
N ASN A 138 -12.60 7.54 -0.47
CA ASN A 138 -11.81 6.76 0.48
C ASN A 138 -12.42 5.37 0.74
N ILE A 139 -13.75 5.23 0.72
CA ILE A 139 -14.41 3.91 0.80
C ILE A 139 -14.06 3.05 -0.42
N GLY A 140 -14.08 3.64 -1.63
CA GLY A 140 -13.66 2.97 -2.87
C GLY A 140 -12.20 2.53 -2.82
N LEU A 141 -11.34 3.43 -2.33
CA LEU A 141 -9.91 3.20 -2.16
C LEU A 141 -9.64 2.02 -1.20
N GLU A 142 -10.23 2.05 0.00
CA GLU A 142 -10.05 0.97 0.99
C GLU A 142 -10.59 -0.37 0.47
N ALA A 143 -11.75 -0.38 -0.22
CA ALA A 143 -12.30 -1.57 -0.84
C ALA A 143 -11.35 -2.18 -1.89
N GLY A 144 -10.78 -1.35 -2.77
CA GLY A 144 -9.79 -1.77 -3.75
C GLY A 144 -8.54 -2.37 -3.09
N GLN A 145 -8.00 -1.71 -2.05
CA GLN A 145 -6.83 -2.20 -1.33
C GLN A 145 -7.09 -3.54 -0.64
N ILE A 146 -8.27 -3.72 -0.02
CA ILE A 146 -8.66 -4.99 0.62
C ILE A 146 -8.66 -6.12 -0.42
N VAL A 147 -9.23 -5.90 -1.60
CA VAL A 147 -9.25 -6.92 -2.67
C VAL A 147 -7.84 -7.32 -3.09
N VAL A 148 -6.96 -6.34 -3.30
CA VAL A 148 -5.55 -6.58 -3.66
C VAL A 148 -4.84 -7.37 -2.56
N VAL A 149 -5.00 -6.98 -1.31
CA VAL A 149 -4.40 -7.67 -0.16
C VAL A 149 -4.88 -9.10 -0.04
N LEU A 150 -6.19 -9.35 -0.18
CA LEU A 150 -6.73 -10.70 -0.14
C LEU A 150 -6.14 -11.56 -1.26
N GLY A 151 -5.97 -10.99 -2.46
CA GLY A 151 -5.27 -11.64 -3.57
C GLY A 151 -3.84 -12.04 -3.22
N ILE A 152 -3.05 -11.10 -2.66
CA ILE A 152 -1.66 -11.35 -2.27
C ILE A 152 -1.56 -12.43 -1.19
N LEU A 153 -2.40 -12.34 -0.14
CA LEU A 153 -2.45 -13.33 0.94
C LEU A 153 -2.86 -14.72 0.43
N LEU A 154 -3.79 -14.79 -0.52
CA LEU A 154 -4.21 -16.05 -1.14
C LEU A 154 -3.10 -16.68 -1.97
N VAL A 155 -2.42 -15.89 -2.81
CA VAL A 155 -1.27 -16.36 -3.60
C VAL A 155 -0.15 -16.84 -2.68
N GLY A 156 0.20 -16.05 -1.66
CA GLY A 156 1.18 -16.44 -0.65
C GLY A 156 0.78 -17.73 0.07
N PHE A 157 -0.49 -17.89 0.42
CA PHE A 157 -1.00 -19.12 1.02
C PHE A 157 -0.85 -20.33 0.10
N ILE A 158 -1.18 -20.23 -1.19
CA ILE A 158 -1.06 -21.34 -2.14
C ILE A 158 0.40 -21.75 -2.32
N LEU A 159 1.30 -20.79 -2.51
CA LEU A 159 2.72 -21.03 -2.75
C LEU A 159 3.42 -21.61 -1.51
N VAL A 160 3.10 -21.11 -0.32
CA VAL A 160 3.66 -21.61 0.94
C VAL A 160 3.02 -22.96 1.35
N ARG A 161 1.71 -23.18 1.12
CA ARG A 161 1.01 -24.42 1.53
C ARG A 161 1.29 -25.61 0.63
N LYS A 162 1.48 -25.44 -0.68
CA LYS A 162 1.78 -26.57 -1.60
C LYS A 162 3.02 -27.36 -1.17
N TRP A 163 3.91 -26.75 -0.39
CA TRP A 163 5.12 -27.38 0.12
C TRP A 163 4.98 -28.02 1.51
N ARG A 164 4.05 -27.52 2.34
CA ARG A 164 3.79 -28.00 3.71
C ARG A 164 3.37 -29.46 3.80
N LEU A 165 2.79 -30.02 2.73
CA LEU A 165 2.31 -31.40 2.72
C LEU A 165 3.42 -32.45 2.47
N LYS A 166 4.67 -32.03 2.20
CA LYS A 166 5.79 -32.94 1.90
C LYS A 166 6.70 -33.25 3.10
N VAL A 167 6.67 -32.47 4.17
CA VAL A 167 7.61 -32.59 5.30
C VAL A 167 6.85 -32.67 6.62
N LYS A 168 7.14 -33.71 7.42
CA LYS A 168 6.54 -33.96 8.73
C LYS A 168 7.66 -34.01 9.77
N GLY A 169 7.66 -33.10 10.76
CA GLY A 169 8.64 -33.08 11.86
C GLY A 169 9.19 -31.70 12.17
N SER A 170 10.26 -31.60 12.98
CA SER A 170 10.97 -30.34 13.28
C SER A 170 11.51 -29.63 12.03
N GLU A 171 11.71 -30.37 10.94
CA GLU A 171 12.07 -29.87 9.61
C GLU A 171 10.95 -29.02 8.97
N GLU A 172 9.67 -29.24 9.32
CA GLU A 172 8.54 -28.47 8.80
C GLU A 172 8.65 -26.99 9.14
N ARG A 173 9.09 -26.66 10.37
CA ARG A 173 9.24 -25.26 10.82
C ARG A 173 10.38 -24.55 10.11
N ILE A 174 11.52 -25.24 9.92
CA ILE A 174 12.71 -24.69 9.23
C ILE A 174 12.40 -24.42 7.76
N GLU A 175 11.68 -25.33 7.10
CA GLU A 175 11.33 -25.18 5.69
C GLU A 175 10.27 -24.09 5.46
N ILE A 176 9.28 -23.96 6.35
CA ILE A 176 8.30 -22.86 6.29
C ILE A 176 9.00 -21.50 6.44
N ASP A 177 9.93 -21.35 7.37
CA ASP A 177 10.67 -20.09 7.56
C ASP A 177 11.54 -19.75 6.34
N PHE A 178 12.16 -20.76 5.72
CA PHE A 178 12.91 -20.59 4.47
C PHE A 178 11.99 -20.14 3.32
N GLN A 179 10.85 -20.81 3.11
CA GLN A 179 9.90 -20.47 2.05
C GLN A 179 9.29 -19.08 2.23
N ARG A 180 8.94 -18.72 3.48
CA ARG A 180 8.46 -17.38 3.81
C ARG A 180 9.51 -16.33 3.47
N LYS A 181 10.78 -16.58 3.81
CA LYS A 181 11.89 -15.69 3.47
C LYS A 181 12.03 -15.52 1.95
N TRP A 182 11.97 -16.61 1.17
CA TRP A 182 12.02 -16.53 -0.30
C TRP A 182 10.84 -15.78 -0.89
N TRP A 183 9.63 -16.00 -0.38
CA TRP A 183 8.44 -15.26 -0.79
C TRP A 183 8.61 -13.75 -0.57
N VAL A 184 8.98 -13.36 0.66
CA VAL A 184 9.22 -11.97 1.02
C VAL A 184 10.32 -11.35 0.17
N TRP A 185 11.45 -12.03 0.02
CA TRP A 185 12.58 -11.55 -0.76
C TRP A 185 12.21 -11.38 -2.23
N SER A 186 11.52 -12.35 -2.83
CA SER A 186 11.13 -12.28 -4.25
C SER A 186 10.23 -11.09 -4.52
N LEU A 187 9.19 -10.89 -3.69
CA LEU A 187 8.30 -9.73 -3.81
C LEU A 187 9.04 -8.42 -3.55
N SER A 188 9.92 -8.38 -2.55
CA SER A 188 10.66 -7.17 -2.19
C SER A 188 11.67 -6.78 -3.27
N VAL A 189 12.34 -7.74 -3.91
CA VAL A 189 13.25 -7.48 -5.04
C VAL A 189 12.50 -6.94 -6.25
N VAL A 190 11.33 -7.50 -6.57
CA VAL A 190 10.47 -6.99 -7.65
C VAL A 190 10.01 -5.56 -7.33
N ALA A 191 9.51 -5.32 -6.12
CA ALA A 191 9.10 -4.00 -5.68
C ALA A 191 10.25 -2.98 -5.72
N LEU A 192 11.43 -3.38 -5.23
CA LEU A 192 12.63 -2.55 -5.23
C LEU A 192 13.07 -2.18 -6.65
N GLY A 193 13.10 -3.14 -7.58
CA GLY A 193 13.53 -2.90 -8.96
C GLY A 193 12.60 -1.94 -9.70
N ILE A 194 11.28 -2.14 -9.57
CA ILE A 194 10.29 -1.26 -10.20
C ILE A 194 10.31 0.12 -9.55
N ALA A 195 10.34 0.19 -8.21
CA ALA A 195 10.35 1.47 -7.50
C ALA A 195 11.65 2.26 -7.73
N ALA A 196 12.81 1.59 -7.84
CA ALA A 196 14.08 2.25 -8.18
C ALA A 196 14.01 2.90 -9.57
N LYS A 197 13.44 2.20 -10.55
CA LYS A 197 13.18 2.77 -11.88
C LYS A 197 12.24 3.97 -11.79
N MET A 198 11.13 3.85 -11.06
CA MET A 198 10.17 4.96 -10.87
C MET A 198 10.81 6.17 -10.19
N ALA A 199 11.64 5.97 -9.17
CA ALA A 199 12.35 7.03 -8.48
C ALA A 199 13.35 7.74 -9.41
N TRP A 200 14.04 6.98 -10.27
CA TRP A 200 14.92 7.55 -11.28
C TRP A 200 14.15 8.39 -12.32
N ASP A 201 13.06 7.84 -12.86
CA ASP A 201 12.24 8.50 -13.89
C ASP A 201 11.55 9.77 -13.34
N ARG A 202 11.22 9.79 -12.05
CA ARG A 202 10.57 10.91 -11.35
C ARG A 202 11.54 11.78 -10.55
N PHE A 203 12.85 11.68 -10.79
CA PHE A 203 13.83 12.46 -10.04
C PHE A 203 13.60 13.97 -10.25
N PRO A 204 13.58 14.79 -9.18
CA PRO A 204 13.37 16.23 -9.28
C PRO A 204 14.67 16.90 -9.80
N ALA A 205 14.81 16.94 -11.12
CA ALA A 205 15.85 17.67 -11.84
C ALA A 205 15.35 19.02 -12.38
#